data_AF-A0A932QLW5-F1
#
_entry.id   AF-A0A932QLW5-F1
#
_cell.length_a   1.000
_cell.length_b   1.000
_cell.length_c   1.000
_cell.angle_alpha   90.00
_cell.angle_beta   90.00
_cell.angle_gamma   90.00
#
_symmetry.space_group_name_H-M   'P 1'
#
loop_
_entity.id
_entity.type
_entity.pdbx_description
1 polymer ?
#
loop_
_entity_poly.entity_id
_entity_poly.type
_entity_poly.pdbx_seq_one_letter_code
_entity_poly.pdbx_strand_id
1 'polypeptide(L)'
;MDYTDVKHRLEAAQKLLVADAITRDTFESVRTLIRGIHPRIDHHLTTCSTALAKVEKIKEGEVIELTVEAIPEDTEEKKKRKKALLLFIRSWKDLKGEVARIQKEFDHQQEAKHTASEEVAGIGRILGAAKGPFGLITAVAVVVVLGMLLVKGNKPTPQPAPTATPTVMQKKIQVITFGGKQIALSEVYIGTGSDCDSPHYHAKDHTSVKAIDGSTVADPGGCGFGRVKDVSVNEISVSQ
;
A
#
# COMPACT_ATOMS: atom_id res chain seq x y z
N MET A 1 -36.58 -24.11 25.03
CA MET A 1 -35.60 -23.01 24.88
C MET A 1 -34.39 -23.40 25.70
N ASP A 2 -33.21 -23.44 25.09
CA ASP A 2 -31.97 -23.84 25.75
C ASP A 2 -31.38 -22.66 26.54
N TYR A 3 -30.66 -22.93 27.63
CA TYR A 3 -29.98 -21.93 28.46
C TYR A 3 -29.00 -21.06 27.63
N THR A 4 -28.32 -21.66 26.66
CA THR A 4 -27.45 -20.95 25.71
C THR A 4 -28.21 -19.95 24.84
N ASP A 5 -29.39 -20.30 24.33
CA ASP A 5 -30.24 -19.41 23.53
C ASP A 5 -30.73 -18.20 24.35
N VAL A 6 -31.12 -18.44 25.61
CA VAL A 6 -31.55 -17.39 26.53
C VAL A 6 -30.40 -16.43 26.85
N LYS A 7 -29.20 -16.96 27.10
CA LYS A 7 -28.00 -16.15 27.33
C LYS A 7 -27.68 -15.25 26.13
N HIS A 8 -27.69 -15.80 24.91
CA HIS A 8 -27.42 -15.03 23.70
C HIS A 8 -28.45 -13.92 23.46
N ARG A 9 -29.73 -14.19 23.75
CA ARG A 9 -30.78 -13.16 23.68
C ARG A 9 -30.57 -12.06 24.71
N LEU A 10 -30.18 -12.40 25.93
CA LEU A 10 -29.90 -11.41 26.98
C LEU A 10 -28.73 -10.50 26.61
N GLU A 11 -27.63 -11.07 26.11
CA GLU A 11 -26.46 -10.32 25.63
C GLU A 11 -26.82 -9.40 24.45
N ALA A 12 -27.65 -9.88 23.52
CA ALA A 12 -28.13 -9.08 22.39
C ALA A 12 -29.01 -7.90 22.84
N ALA A 13 -29.91 -8.11 23.81
CA ALA A 13 -30.72 -7.04 24.39
C ALA A 13 -29.85 -5.99 25.09
N GLN A 14 -28.85 -6.42 25.86
CA GLN A 14 -27.92 -5.51 26.52
C GLN A 14 -27.14 -4.65 25.50
N LYS A 15 -26.62 -5.27 24.43
CA LYS A 15 -25.92 -4.54 23.36
C LYS A 15 -26.81 -3.48 22.70
N LEU A 16 -28.08 -3.79 22.49
CA LEU A 16 -29.05 -2.86 21.90
C LEU A 16 -29.37 -1.68 22.81
N LEU A 17 -29.46 -1.90 24.12
CA LEU A 17 -29.76 -0.85 25.09
C LEU A 17 -28.62 0.16 25.28
N VAL A 18 -27.38 -0.24 24.97
CA VAL A 18 -26.17 0.58 25.16
C VAL A 18 -25.68 1.20 23.84
N ALA A 19 -26.21 0.78 22.69
CA ALA A 19 -25.73 1.25 21.39
C ALA A 19 -26.25 2.66 21.06
N ASP A 20 -25.33 3.61 20.90
CA ASP A 20 -25.64 5.00 20.49
C ASP A 20 -25.94 5.16 18.98
N ALA A 21 -25.68 4.13 18.18
CA ALA A 21 -25.92 4.14 16.73
C ALA A 21 -26.38 2.77 16.21
N ILE A 22 -27.09 2.79 15.08
CA ILE A 22 -27.46 1.59 14.34
C ILE A 22 -26.23 1.14 13.53
N THR A 23 -25.53 0.12 14.03
CA THR A 23 -24.42 -0.55 13.34
C THR A 23 -24.83 -1.96 12.93
N ARG A 24 -23.95 -2.67 12.20
CA ARG A 24 -24.14 -4.08 11.87
C ARG A 24 -24.34 -4.94 13.11
N ASP A 25 -23.59 -4.67 14.18
CA ASP A 25 -23.70 -5.42 15.44
C ASP A 25 -25.06 -5.19 16.11
N THR A 26 -25.57 -3.97 16.03
CA THR A 26 -26.92 -3.60 16.48
C THR A 26 -27.96 -4.40 15.68
N PHE A 27 -27.80 -4.49 14.36
CA PHE A 27 -28.67 -5.27 13.47
C PHE A 27 -28.65 -6.78 13.78
N GLU A 28 -27.47 -7.40 13.98
CA GLU A 28 -27.37 -8.82 14.34
C GLU A 28 -27.96 -9.12 15.73
N SER A 29 -27.83 -8.17 16.66
CA SER A 29 -28.45 -8.27 17.98
C SER A 29 -29.98 -8.28 17.87
N VAL A 30 -30.57 -7.40 17.05
CA VAL A 30 -32.02 -7.42 16.77
C VAL A 30 -32.44 -8.75 16.14
N ARG A 31 -31.71 -9.21 15.12
CA ARG A 31 -31.97 -10.49 14.46
C ARG A 31 -31.95 -11.65 15.43
N THR A 32 -31.01 -11.68 16.37
CA THR A 32 -30.91 -12.73 17.40
C THR A 32 -32.10 -12.71 18.35
N LEU A 33 -32.55 -11.52 18.76
CA LEU A 33 -33.71 -11.37 19.63
C LEU A 33 -35.01 -11.84 19.00
N ILE A 34 -35.23 -11.52 17.72
CA ILE A 34 -36.49 -11.84 17.03
C ILE A 34 -36.46 -13.17 16.29
N ARG A 35 -35.33 -13.88 16.32
CA ARG A 35 -35.16 -15.19 15.70
C ARG A 35 -36.22 -16.17 16.22
N GLY A 36 -36.86 -16.87 15.29
CA GLY A 36 -37.87 -17.89 15.58
C GLY A 36 -39.27 -17.33 15.85
N ILE A 37 -39.47 -16.01 15.84
CA ILE A 37 -40.80 -15.40 16.00
C ILE A 37 -41.63 -15.57 14.72
N HIS A 38 -41.02 -15.36 13.55
CA HIS A 38 -41.72 -15.52 12.27
C HIS A 38 -40.78 -15.96 11.12
N PRO A 39 -41.05 -17.10 10.45
CA PRO A 39 -40.14 -17.67 9.45
C PRO A 39 -39.80 -16.74 8.29
N ARG A 40 -40.77 -15.94 7.80
CA ARG A 40 -40.50 -14.98 6.71
C ARG A 40 -39.58 -13.84 7.15
N ILE A 41 -39.74 -13.37 8.38
CA ILE A 41 -38.92 -12.28 8.92
C ILE A 41 -37.49 -12.79 9.10
N ASP A 42 -37.32 -13.99 9.66
CA ASP A 42 -36.02 -14.64 9.79
C ASP A 42 -35.30 -14.80 8.44
N HIS A 43 -36.04 -15.19 7.40
CA HIS A 43 -35.51 -15.28 6.04
C HIS A 43 -35.02 -13.93 5.53
N HIS A 44 -35.85 -12.89 5.61
CA HIS A 44 -35.47 -11.54 5.16
C HIS A 44 -34.28 -10.98 5.95
N LEU A 45 -34.25 -11.16 7.27
CA LEU A 45 -33.14 -10.71 8.11
C LEU A 45 -31.83 -11.45 7.78
N THR A 46 -31.91 -12.73 7.45
CA THR A 46 -30.75 -13.52 7.03
C THR A 46 -30.22 -13.04 5.68
N THR A 47 -31.10 -12.73 4.73
CA THR A 47 -30.72 -12.16 3.43
C THR A 47 -30.06 -10.80 3.60
N CYS A 48 -30.64 -9.91 4.41
CA CYS A 48 -30.08 -8.60 4.72
C CYS A 48 -28.72 -8.70 5.43
N SER A 49 -28.59 -9.57 6.44
CA SER A 49 -27.33 -9.87 7.12
C SER A 49 -26.22 -10.28 6.13
N THR A 50 -26.56 -11.20 5.23
CA THR A 50 -25.62 -11.69 4.22
C THR A 50 -25.22 -10.61 3.21
N ALA A 51 -26.17 -9.78 2.78
CA ALA A 51 -25.89 -8.67 1.88
C ALA A 51 -25.02 -7.61 2.56
N LEU A 52 -25.31 -7.27 3.81
CA LEU A 52 -24.53 -6.31 4.59
C LEU A 52 -23.08 -6.79 4.78
N ALA A 53 -22.89 -8.10 5.04
CA ALA A 53 -21.56 -8.70 5.12
C ALA A 53 -20.75 -8.54 3.83
N LYS A 54 -21.40 -8.67 2.66
CA LYS A 54 -20.74 -8.45 1.37
C LYS A 54 -20.37 -6.99 1.18
N VAL A 55 -21.24 -6.06 1.56
CA VAL A 55 -20.97 -4.61 1.47
C VAL A 55 -19.77 -4.21 2.35
N GLU A 56 -19.65 -4.78 3.56
CA GLU A 56 -18.49 -4.53 4.42
C GLU A 56 -17.19 -5.07 3.83
N LYS A 57 -17.20 -6.29 3.29
CA LYS A 57 -16.05 -6.83 2.55
C LYS A 57 -15.63 -5.92 1.39
N ILE A 58 -16.57 -5.28 0.69
CA ILE A 58 -16.26 -4.29 -0.36
C ILE A 58 -15.59 -3.05 0.25
N LYS A 59 -16.15 -2.52 1.35
CA LYS A 59 -15.60 -1.35 2.06
C LYS A 59 -14.19 -1.59 2.58
N GLU A 60 -13.90 -2.80 3.03
CA GLU A 60 -12.59 -3.24 3.51
C GLU A 60 -11.59 -3.55 2.38
N GLY A 61 -12.00 -3.39 1.12
CA GLY A 61 -11.15 -3.66 -0.05
C GLY A 61 -10.97 -5.15 -0.36
N GLU A 62 -11.78 -6.02 0.21
CA GLU A 62 -11.75 -7.48 0.01
C GLU A 62 -12.47 -7.94 -1.26
N VAL A 63 -12.58 -7.06 -2.26
CA VAL A 63 -13.28 -7.30 -3.53
C VAL A 63 -12.74 -8.54 -4.26
N ILE A 64 -11.43 -8.80 -4.14
CA ILE A 64 -10.79 -9.98 -4.74
C ILE A 64 -11.28 -11.27 -4.07
N GLU A 65 -11.44 -11.29 -2.74
CA GLU A 65 -11.95 -12.46 -2.02
C GLU A 65 -13.43 -12.72 -2.36
N LEU A 66 -14.24 -11.66 -2.41
CA LEU A 66 -15.63 -11.74 -2.88
C LEU A 66 -15.76 -12.28 -4.30
N THR A 67 -14.88 -11.84 -5.20
CA THR A 67 -14.88 -12.28 -6.60
C THR A 67 -14.52 -13.75 -6.70
N VAL A 68 -13.51 -14.20 -5.95
CA VAL A 68 -13.13 -15.63 -5.91
C VAL A 68 -14.22 -16.48 -5.25
N GLU A 69 -14.88 -16.00 -4.20
CA GLU A 69 -16.03 -16.68 -3.56
C GLU A 69 -17.20 -16.88 -4.54
N ALA A 70 -17.39 -15.97 -5.49
CA ALA A 70 -18.44 -16.03 -6.50
C ALA A 70 -18.12 -16.95 -7.69
N ILE A 71 -16.89 -17.48 -7.80
CA ILE A 71 -16.51 -18.38 -8.91
C ILE A 71 -17.33 -19.68 -8.80
N PRO A 72 -17.99 -20.12 -9.89
CA PRO A 72 -18.75 -21.36 -9.91
C PRO A 72 -17.85 -22.60 -9.73
N GLU A 73 -18.35 -23.57 -8.96
CA GLU A 73 -17.66 -24.82 -8.60
C GLU A 73 -18.29 -26.02 -9.33
N ASP A 74 -18.51 -25.89 -10.63
CA ASP A 74 -19.17 -26.90 -11.46
C ASP A 74 -18.32 -28.18 -11.68
N THR A 75 -17.02 -28.14 -11.35
CA THR A 75 -16.13 -29.31 -11.42
C THR A 75 -15.21 -29.39 -10.19
N GLU A 76 -14.75 -30.61 -9.86
CA GLU A 76 -13.79 -30.83 -8.76
C GLU A 76 -12.46 -30.09 -8.98
N GLU A 77 -12.03 -29.94 -10.24
CA GLU A 77 -10.83 -29.17 -10.56
C GLU A 77 -11.02 -27.67 -10.27
N LYS A 78 -12.17 -27.09 -10.67
CA LYS A 78 -12.51 -25.70 -10.36
C LYS A 78 -12.67 -25.45 -8.87
N LYS A 79 -13.24 -26.40 -8.13
CA LYS A 79 -13.34 -26.37 -6.66
C LYS A 79 -11.96 -26.37 -6.00
N LYS A 80 -11.03 -27.21 -6.46
CA LYS A 80 -9.63 -27.20 -5.98
C LYS A 80 -8.95 -25.87 -6.29
N ARG A 81 -9.10 -25.34 -7.51
CA ARG A 81 -8.54 -24.04 -7.91
C ARG A 81 -9.09 -22.89 -7.07
N LYS A 82 -10.40 -22.84 -6.84
CA LYS A 82 -11.04 -21.83 -5.98
C LYS A 82 -10.54 -21.91 -4.53
N LYS A 83 -10.47 -23.11 -3.95
CA LYS A 83 -9.90 -23.30 -2.60
C LYS A 83 -8.45 -22.84 -2.52
N ALA A 84 -7.63 -23.16 -3.52
CA ALA A 84 -6.24 -22.72 -3.59
C ALA A 84 -6.13 -21.19 -3.68
N LEU A 85 -6.97 -20.54 -4.50
CA LEU A 85 -7.02 -19.07 -4.63
C LEU A 85 -7.45 -18.40 -3.32
N LEU A 86 -8.49 -18.91 -2.65
CA LEU A 86 -8.91 -18.38 -1.35
C LEU A 86 -7.83 -18.55 -0.29
N LEU A 87 -7.17 -19.72 -0.27
CA LEU A 87 -6.07 -19.98 0.65
C LEU A 87 -4.90 -19.04 0.38
N PHE A 88 -4.53 -18.85 -0.89
CA PHE A 88 -3.49 -17.90 -1.28
C PHE A 88 -3.82 -16.46 -0.85
N ILE A 89 -5.05 -15.98 -1.11
CA ILE A 89 -5.48 -14.64 -0.73
C ILE A 89 -5.38 -14.45 0.79
N ARG A 90 -5.84 -15.44 1.57
CA ARG A 90 -5.74 -15.40 3.03
C ARG A 90 -4.30 -15.40 3.52
N SER A 91 -3.48 -16.32 3.02
CA SER A 91 -2.05 -16.37 3.35
C SER A 91 -1.32 -15.08 2.96
N TRP A 92 -1.71 -14.43 1.86
CA TRP A 92 -1.15 -13.15 1.43
C TRP A 92 -1.55 -12.01 2.38
N LYS A 93 -2.81 -11.96 2.83
CA LYS A 93 -3.28 -10.99 3.84
C LYS A 93 -2.52 -11.18 5.16
N ASP A 94 -2.40 -12.42 5.62
CA ASP A 94 -1.67 -12.77 6.85
C ASP A 94 -0.20 -12.34 6.74
N LEU A 95 0.45 -12.63 5.62
CA LEU A 95 1.82 -12.21 5.36
C LEU A 95 1.98 -10.68 5.37
N LYS A 96 1.06 -9.95 4.72
CA LYS A 96 1.10 -8.48 4.69
C LYS A 96 0.96 -7.89 6.11
N GLY A 97 0.05 -8.44 6.91
CA GLY A 97 -0.12 -8.04 8.31
C GLY A 97 1.14 -8.31 9.14
N GLU A 98 1.75 -9.48 8.95
CA GLU A 98 2.95 -9.88 9.66
C GLU A 98 4.18 -9.06 9.27
N VAL A 99 4.35 -8.76 7.97
CA VAL A 99 5.37 -7.82 7.47
C VAL A 99 5.18 -6.44 8.09
N ALA A 100 3.94 -5.93 8.16
CA ALA A 100 3.68 -4.63 8.79
C ALA A 100 3.99 -4.63 10.30
N ARG A 101 3.65 -5.71 11.01
CA ARG A 101 3.98 -5.89 12.43
C ARG A 101 5.49 -5.90 12.65
N ILE A 102 6.21 -6.69 11.87
CA ILE A 102 7.66 -6.81 11.97
C ILE A 102 8.33 -5.49 11.58
N GLN A 103 7.90 -4.82 10.51
CA GLN A 103 8.42 -3.51 10.13
C GLN A 103 8.28 -2.50 11.28
N LYS A 104 7.11 -2.46 11.94
CA LYS A 104 6.89 -1.58 13.10
C LYS A 104 7.81 -1.91 14.28
N GLU A 105 8.05 -3.20 14.54
CA GLU A 105 8.97 -3.66 15.58
C GLU A 105 10.43 -3.24 15.25
N PHE A 106 10.83 -3.35 13.98
CA PHE A 106 12.14 -2.90 13.49
C PHE A 106 12.30 -1.38 13.56
N ASP A 107 11.29 -0.62 13.15
CA ASP A 107 11.32 0.85 13.22
C ASP A 107 11.49 1.32 14.68
N HIS A 108 10.79 0.67 15.62
CA HIS A 108 10.92 0.93 17.05
C HIS A 108 12.31 0.54 17.62
N GLN A 109 12.96 -0.48 17.05
CA GLN A 109 14.33 -0.87 17.43
C GLN A 109 15.40 0.07 16.83
N GLN A 110 15.17 0.62 15.64
CA GLN A 110 16.08 1.61 15.02
C GLN A 110 16.07 2.95 15.73
N GLU A 111 14.91 3.42 16.20
CA GLU A 111 14.80 4.67 16.97
C GLU A 111 15.55 4.61 18.32
N ALA A 112 15.73 3.40 18.88
CA ALA A 112 16.40 3.17 20.15
C ALA A 112 17.95 3.12 20.08
N LYS A 113 18.58 3.38 18.93
CA LYS A 113 20.06 3.37 18.73
C LYS A 113 20.75 2.09 19.23
N HIS A 114 20.17 0.92 18.96
CA HIS A 114 20.80 -0.36 19.28
C HIS A 114 21.89 -0.73 18.25
N THR A 115 22.93 -1.44 18.70
CA THR A 115 24.02 -1.88 17.82
C THR A 115 23.56 -3.04 16.91
N ALA A 116 24.23 -3.26 15.76
CA ALA A 116 23.90 -4.35 14.82
C ALA A 116 23.82 -5.75 15.48
N SER A 117 24.45 -5.95 16.65
CA SER A 117 24.38 -7.20 17.42
C SER A 117 23.04 -7.42 18.15
N GLU A 118 22.34 -6.36 18.54
CA GLU A 118 21.03 -6.42 19.19
C GLU A 118 19.88 -6.56 18.19
N GLU A 119 20.05 -6.03 16.97
CA GLU A 119 19.11 -6.19 15.85
C GLU A 119 19.03 -7.68 15.42
N VAL A 120 20.16 -8.37 15.38
CA VAL A 120 20.24 -9.83 15.13
C VAL A 120 19.63 -10.65 16.29
N ALA A 121 19.77 -10.19 17.54
CA ALA A 121 19.15 -10.84 18.68
C ALA A 121 17.62 -10.69 18.71
N GLY A 122 17.09 -9.53 18.27
CA GLY A 122 15.66 -9.29 18.07
C GLY A 122 15.04 -10.23 17.04
N ILE A 123 15.72 -10.43 15.91
CA ILE A 123 15.34 -11.38 14.86
C ILE A 123 15.29 -12.81 15.39
N GLY A 124 16.30 -13.21 16.18
CA GLY A 124 16.35 -14.54 16.81
C GLY A 124 15.18 -14.80 17.77
N ARG A 125 14.70 -13.78 18.50
CA ARG A 125 13.52 -13.87 19.36
C ARG A 125 12.22 -13.97 18.58
N ILE A 126 12.06 -13.18 17.52
CA ILE A 126 10.87 -13.21 16.65
C ILE A 126 10.73 -14.58 15.97
N LEU A 127 11.83 -15.14 15.45
CA LEU A 127 11.85 -16.46 14.84
C LEU A 127 11.71 -17.58 15.89
N GLY A 128 12.31 -17.42 17.08
CA GLY A 128 12.23 -18.41 18.16
C GLY A 128 10.85 -18.55 18.81
N ALA A 129 10.06 -17.48 18.81
CA ALA A 129 8.67 -17.48 19.28
C ALA A 129 7.68 -18.07 18.26
N ALA A 130 8.08 -18.15 16.99
CA ALA A 130 7.18 -18.53 15.91
C ALA A 130 7.21 -20.06 15.70
N LYS A 131 6.38 -20.80 16.44
CA LYS A 131 6.17 -22.25 16.25
C LYS A 131 4.84 -22.53 15.53
N GLY A 132 4.86 -23.42 14.55
CA GLY A 132 3.67 -23.86 13.80
C GLY A 132 3.51 -23.20 12.42
N PRO A 133 2.36 -23.34 11.74
CA PRO A 133 2.14 -22.82 10.38
C PRO A 133 2.27 -21.29 10.30
N PHE A 134 1.94 -20.59 11.38
CA PHE A 134 2.18 -19.15 11.51
C PHE A 134 3.67 -18.81 11.55
N GLY A 135 4.53 -19.72 12.03
CA GLY A 135 5.98 -19.52 12.06
C GLY A 135 6.63 -19.48 10.69
N LEU A 136 6.08 -20.20 9.71
CA LEU A 136 6.50 -20.08 8.31
C LEU A 136 6.20 -18.69 7.75
N ILE A 137 5.01 -18.16 8.04
CA ILE A 137 4.60 -16.81 7.58
C ILE A 137 5.49 -15.75 8.25
N THR A 138 5.72 -15.85 9.57
CA THR A 138 6.64 -14.96 10.29
C THR A 138 8.06 -15.03 9.74
N ALA A 139 8.58 -16.22 9.43
CA ALA A 139 9.91 -16.37 8.85
C ALA A 139 10.03 -15.72 7.47
N VAL A 140 9.03 -15.93 6.59
CA VAL A 140 8.99 -15.27 5.27
C VAL A 140 8.88 -13.75 5.44
N ALA A 141 8.06 -13.27 6.37
CA ALA A 141 7.90 -11.85 6.64
C ALA A 141 9.20 -11.20 7.13
N VAL A 142 9.96 -11.86 8.03
CA VAL A 142 11.30 -11.41 8.45
C VAL A 142 12.23 -11.30 7.25
N VAL A 143 12.28 -12.32 6.37
CA VAL A 143 13.12 -12.28 5.16
C VAL A 143 12.73 -11.13 4.23
N VAL A 144 11.42 -10.88 4.05
CA VAL A 144 10.93 -9.76 3.22
C VAL A 144 11.34 -8.41 3.81
N VAL A 145 11.18 -8.21 5.13
CA VAL A 145 11.58 -6.96 5.80
C VAL A 145 13.09 -6.77 5.73
N LEU A 146 13.89 -7.81 6.00
CA LEU A 146 15.35 -7.75 5.87
C LEU A 146 15.78 -7.46 4.42
N GLY A 147 15.15 -8.09 3.43
CA GLY A 147 15.38 -7.79 2.01
C GLY A 147 15.06 -6.33 1.67
N MET A 148 13.93 -5.81 2.15
CA MET A 148 13.58 -4.39 2.00
C MET A 148 14.56 -3.45 2.69
N LEU A 149 15.06 -3.81 3.87
CA LEU A 149 16.06 -3.05 4.61
C LEU A 149 17.43 -3.05 3.91
N LEU A 150 17.87 -4.18 3.34
CA LEU A 150 19.10 -4.23 2.54
C LEU A 150 18.99 -3.40 1.26
N VAL A 151 17.82 -3.41 0.61
CA VAL A 151 17.54 -2.54 -0.54
C VAL A 151 17.49 -1.05 -0.14
N LYS A 152 16.97 -0.73 1.05
CA LYS A 152 16.98 0.64 1.62
C LYS A 152 18.36 1.07 2.14
N GLY A 153 19.16 0.14 2.65
CA GLY A 153 20.49 0.33 3.25
C GLY A 153 21.60 0.60 2.24
N ASN A 154 21.32 0.42 0.95
CA ASN A 154 22.13 0.98 -0.14
C ASN A 154 21.95 2.50 -0.34
N LYS A 155 21.25 3.19 0.58
CA LYS A 155 21.47 4.62 0.77
C LYS A 155 22.78 4.79 1.56
N PRO A 156 23.81 5.47 1.01
CA PRO A 156 25.05 5.71 1.73
C PRO A 156 24.74 6.45 3.04
N THR A 157 25.01 5.81 4.17
CA THR A 157 24.83 6.38 5.50
C THR A 157 25.82 7.53 5.69
N PRO A 158 25.40 8.70 6.23
CA PRO A 158 26.29 9.83 6.46
C PRO A 158 27.31 9.48 7.54
N GLN A 159 28.58 9.48 7.14
CA GLN A 159 29.72 9.43 8.06
C GLN A 159 29.71 10.71 8.92
N PRO A 160 29.89 10.63 10.25
CA PRO A 160 29.92 11.83 11.09
C PRO A 160 31.12 12.68 10.67
N ALA A 161 30.85 13.93 10.29
CA ALA A 161 31.86 14.86 9.81
C ALA A 161 32.88 15.15 10.94
N PRO A 162 34.18 14.84 10.76
CA PRO A 162 35.21 15.70 11.31
C PRO A 162 35.14 17.05 10.57
N THR A 163 35.37 18.11 11.34
CA THR A 163 35.27 19.53 11.00
C THR A 163 35.65 19.89 9.56
N ALA A 164 34.79 20.73 8.97
CA ALA A 164 34.81 21.20 7.60
C ALA A 164 36.18 21.71 7.12
N THR A 165 36.56 21.24 5.93
CA THR A 165 37.20 22.07 4.90
C THR A 165 36.23 22.07 3.71
N PRO A 166 35.85 23.22 3.13
CA PRO A 166 34.73 23.31 2.20
C PRO A 166 35.06 22.55 0.90
N THR A 167 34.34 21.46 0.65
CA THR A 167 34.32 20.79 -0.66
C THR A 167 32.98 21.09 -1.31
N VAL A 168 33.04 21.79 -2.44
CA VAL A 168 31.88 22.14 -3.29
C VAL A 168 31.15 20.86 -3.69
N MET A 169 29.90 20.68 -3.23
CA MET A 169 29.06 19.54 -3.60
C MET A 169 28.68 19.66 -5.08
N GLN A 170 29.19 18.75 -5.92
CA GLN A 170 28.74 18.59 -7.29
C GLN A 170 27.43 17.80 -7.31
N LYS A 171 26.31 18.44 -7.69
CA LYS A 171 25.01 17.77 -7.86
C LYS A 171 24.89 17.30 -9.31
N LYS A 172 24.64 16.01 -9.52
CA LYS A 172 24.30 15.48 -10.83
C LYS A 172 22.82 15.73 -11.14
N ILE A 173 22.51 16.30 -12.30
CA ILE A 173 21.15 16.59 -12.75
C ILE A 173 20.97 16.13 -14.20
N GLN A 174 19.75 15.73 -14.55
CA GLN A 174 19.37 15.37 -15.91
C GLN A 174 18.82 16.59 -16.65
N VAL A 175 19.28 16.80 -17.87
CA VAL A 175 18.93 17.96 -18.70
C VAL A 175 18.57 17.55 -20.12
N ILE A 176 17.70 18.32 -20.75
CA ILE A 176 17.46 18.30 -22.20
C ILE A 176 18.16 19.50 -22.84
N THR A 177 18.51 19.37 -24.13
CA THR A 177 19.11 20.48 -24.90
C THR A 177 18.08 21.06 -25.86
N PHE A 178 17.81 22.36 -25.74
CA PHE A 178 16.90 23.10 -26.62
C PHE A 178 17.47 24.48 -26.94
N GLY A 179 17.57 24.83 -28.23
CA GLY A 179 18.13 26.13 -28.65
C GLY A 179 19.56 26.38 -28.16
N GLY A 180 20.38 25.32 -28.02
CA GLY A 180 21.73 25.40 -27.46
C GLY A 180 21.81 25.53 -25.94
N LYS A 181 20.67 25.60 -25.24
CA LYS A 181 20.58 25.72 -23.79
C LYS A 181 20.25 24.38 -23.14
N GLN A 182 20.75 24.18 -21.94
CA GLN A 182 20.45 23.00 -21.12
C GLN A 182 19.33 23.33 -20.14
N ILE A 183 18.25 22.57 -20.18
CA ILE A 183 17.06 22.75 -19.34
C ILE A 183 16.95 21.52 -18.44
N ALA A 184 16.87 21.72 -17.12
CA ALA A 184 16.70 20.62 -16.19
C ALA A 184 15.35 19.91 -16.40
N LEU A 185 15.35 18.58 -16.36
CA LEU A 185 14.11 17.80 -16.46
C LEU A 185 13.09 18.16 -15.36
N SER A 186 13.54 18.70 -14.23
CA SER A 186 12.67 19.17 -13.14
C SER A 186 11.82 20.40 -13.50
N GLU A 187 12.25 21.18 -14.50
CA GLU A 187 11.60 22.42 -14.94
C GLU A 187 10.59 22.16 -16.08
N VAL A 188 10.49 20.92 -16.56
CA VAL A 188 9.59 20.55 -17.66
C VAL A 188 8.58 19.48 -17.23
N TYR A 189 7.45 19.43 -17.93
CA TYR A 189 6.49 18.33 -17.86
C TYR A 189 6.25 17.75 -19.26
N ILE A 190 5.67 16.55 -19.32
CA ILE A 190 5.33 15.90 -20.59
C ILE A 190 3.87 16.22 -20.92
N GLY A 191 3.67 17.01 -21.97
CA GLY A 191 2.35 17.28 -22.54
C GLY A 191 1.84 16.10 -23.36
N THR A 192 0.56 15.76 -23.17
CA THR A 192 -0.19 14.79 -23.98
C THR A 192 -1.62 15.30 -24.15
N GLY A 193 -2.25 15.06 -25.31
CA GLY A 193 -3.59 15.55 -25.61
C GLY A 193 -4.10 15.10 -26.98
N SER A 194 -5.40 15.26 -27.25
CA SER A 194 -6.02 14.93 -28.55
C SER A 194 -5.44 15.73 -29.71
N ASP A 195 -4.93 16.91 -29.42
CA ASP A 195 -4.39 17.86 -30.41
C ASP A 195 -2.87 17.67 -30.60
N CYS A 196 -2.30 16.57 -30.09
CA CYS A 196 -0.87 16.31 -30.04
C CYS A 196 -0.52 14.93 -30.62
N ASP A 197 0.22 14.90 -31.72
CA ASP A 197 0.61 13.63 -32.39
C ASP A 197 1.55 12.74 -31.57
N SER A 198 2.23 13.28 -30.55
CA SER A 198 3.16 12.52 -29.69
C SER A 198 3.54 13.29 -28.41
N PRO A 199 3.98 12.62 -27.33
CA PRO A 199 4.42 13.28 -26.11
C PRO A 199 5.63 14.20 -26.34
N HIS A 200 5.60 15.39 -25.73
CA HIS A 200 6.66 16.40 -25.86
C HIS A 200 6.83 17.20 -24.56
N TYR A 201 7.99 17.82 -24.40
CA TYR A 201 8.36 18.56 -23.19
C TYR A 201 7.81 19.99 -23.23
N HIS A 202 7.19 20.45 -22.15
CA HIS A 202 6.71 21.81 -21.96
C HIS A 202 7.21 22.41 -20.66
N ALA A 203 7.17 23.74 -20.53
CA ALA A 203 7.49 24.44 -19.29
C ALA A 203 6.49 24.07 -18.20
N LYS A 204 6.97 23.68 -17.02
CA LYS A 204 6.12 23.23 -15.90
C LYS A 204 5.04 24.24 -15.48
N ASP A 205 5.35 25.51 -15.66
CA ASP A 205 4.58 26.71 -15.39
C ASP A 205 3.95 27.31 -16.67
N HIS A 206 3.87 26.52 -17.75
CA HIS A 206 3.21 26.81 -19.03
C HIS A 206 3.67 28.08 -19.76
N THR A 207 4.78 28.70 -19.32
CA THR A 207 5.24 30.00 -19.83
C THR A 207 6.72 29.99 -20.17
N SER A 208 7.59 29.58 -19.25
CA SER A 208 9.03 29.56 -19.49
C SER A 208 9.78 28.69 -18.48
N VAL A 209 10.99 28.25 -18.82
CA VAL A 209 11.86 27.49 -17.90
C VAL A 209 13.17 28.22 -17.67
N LYS A 210 13.80 27.96 -16.53
CA LYS A 210 15.16 28.44 -16.26
C LYS A 210 16.19 27.40 -16.72
N ALA A 211 17.05 27.79 -17.64
CA ALA A 211 18.18 26.97 -18.08
C ALA A 211 19.29 26.93 -17.01
N ILE A 212 20.21 25.98 -17.16
CA ILE A 212 21.32 25.78 -16.21
C ILE A 212 22.26 26.99 -16.16
N ASP A 213 22.41 27.72 -17.27
CA ASP A 213 23.17 28.97 -17.36
C ASP A 213 22.46 30.17 -16.68
N GLY A 214 21.29 29.93 -16.06
CA GLY A 214 20.49 30.93 -15.38
C GLY A 214 19.58 31.74 -16.30
N SER A 215 19.67 31.55 -17.62
CA SER A 215 18.83 32.25 -18.59
C SER A 215 17.41 31.67 -18.65
N THR A 216 16.44 32.50 -19.00
CA THR A 216 15.06 32.07 -19.20
C THR A 216 14.85 31.61 -20.65
N VAL A 217 14.09 30.53 -20.84
CA VAL A 217 13.68 30.01 -22.15
C VAL A 217 12.16 29.93 -22.18
N ALA A 218 11.51 30.71 -23.03
CA ALA A 218 10.05 30.67 -23.18
C ALA A 218 9.60 29.34 -23.80
N ASP A 219 8.45 28.83 -23.36
CA ASP A 219 7.80 27.69 -24.01
C ASP A 219 7.33 28.14 -25.41
N PRO A 220 7.81 27.50 -26.49
CA PRO A 220 7.45 27.92 -27.85
C PRO A 220 5.99 27.62 -28.21
N GLY A 221 5.26 26.88 -27.36
CA GLY A 221 3.93 26.37 -27.70
C GLY A 221 3.99 25.26 -28.76
N GLY A 222 2.83 24.71 -29.14
CA GLY A 222 2.78 23.59 -30.08
C GLY A 222 3.49 22.35 -29.52
N CYS A 223 4.59 21.92 -30.13
CA CYS A 223 5.39 20.75 -29.69
C CYS A 223 6.40 21.07 -28.56
N GLY A 224 6.32 22.25 -27.93
CA GLY A 224 7.15 22.64 -26.79
C GLY A 224 8.67 22.55 -27.07
N PHE A 225 9.45 22.10 -26.08
CA PHE A 225 10.90 21.92 -26.18
C PHE A 225 11.33 20.66 -26.97
N GLY A 226 10.39 20.04 -27.69
CA GLY A 226 10.62 18.87 -28.54
C GLY A 226 9.97 17.59 -28.02
N ARG A 227 9.79 16.64 -28.93
CA ARG A 227 9.16 15.35 -28.65
C ARG A 227 10.07 14.48 -27.79
N VAL A 228 9.50 13.75 -26.84
CA VAL A 228 10.24 12.89 -25.90
C VAL A 228 11.14 11.88 -26.62
N LYS A 229 10.71 11.40 -27.80
CA LYS A 229 11.48 10.45 -28.62
C LYS A 229 12.65 11.08 -29.40
N ASP A 230 12.62 12.39 -29.63
CA ASP A 230 13.57 13.09 -30.50
C ASP A 230 14.61 13.90 -29.70
N VAL A 231 14.37 14.11 -28.39
CA VAL A 231 15.23 14.88 -27.49
C VAL A 231 16.00 13.94 -26.57
N SER A 232 17.33 14.03 -26.61
CA SER A 232 18.20 13.25 -25.71
C SER A 232 18.28 13.87 -24.32
N VAL A 233 18.19 13.03 -23.29
CA VAL A 233 18.41 13.41 -21.89
C VAL A 233 19.86 13.13 -21.52
N ASN A 234 20.58 14.18 -21.12
CA ASN A 234 21.98 14.10 -20.72
C ASN A 234 22.12 14.30 -19.20
N GLU A 235 23.07 13.62 -18.57
CA GLU A 235 23.43 13.84 -17.16
C GLU A 235 24.62 14.79 -17.07
N ILE A 236 24.48 15.88 -16.30
CA ILE A 236 25.56 16.86 -16.08
C ILE A 236 25.80 17.05 -14.58
N SER A 237 27.04 17.39 -14.21
CA SER A 237 27.38 17.84 -12.86
C SER A 237 27.31 19.35 -12.79
N VAL A 238 26.45 19.89 -11.92
CA VAL A 238 26.41 21.33 -11.62
C VAL A 238 27.03 21.60 -10.24
N SER A 239 27.88 22.61 -10.19
CA SER A 239 28.45 23.14 -8.95
C SER A 239 27.43 24.09 -8.31
N GLN A 240 27.08 23.86 -7.04
CA GLN A 240 26.34 24.83 -6.22
C GLN A 240 27.28 25.56 -5.26
#